data_AF-A0A8H3J8F3-F1
#
_entry.id   AF-A0A8H3J8F3-F1
#
_cell.length_a   1.000
_cell.length_b   1.000
_cell.length_c   1.000
_cell.angle_alpha   90.00
_cell.angle_beta   90.00
_cell.angle_gamma   90.00
#
_symmetry.space_group_name_H-M   'P 1'
#
loop_
_entity.id
_entity.type
_entity.pdbx_description
1 polymer ?
#
loop_
_entity_poly.entity_id
_entity_poly.type
_entity_poly.pdbx_seq_one_letter_code
_entity_poly.pdbx_strand_id
1 'polypeptide(L)'
;MSLATVGAAVLVLCIVAYAMSHSTDSDIDLHDPEVFQERKDLYRKQRDDFRINTSAMEELREWKAKNDDYDYVELGSGMIPANLVGKAVGSKAFAKCDTWFSEFESHNPPSLILSESQDSYVIGNLASYDKRQYPGYKPGKNSPEGQGFGHCLVIPRKRIFNIVDPDATANHSALIKEMKEHFITCWKTEDGPLKLLERVRLTFKQQNTKLASDDRSVKSCESLVSMLNKDFDALSKSFLKCEPDDFEFAFHAFPANSVGHLHMHVFPKKGGLRKFSTKSHDWKTIPIEAVLEVEEEDERRIEGQGSG
;
A
#
# COMPACT_ATOMS: atom_id res chain seq x y z
N MET A 1 -19.46 -14.15 -26.87
CA MET A 1 -20.12 -13.81 -25.59
C MET A 1 -20.77 -12.45 -25.75
N SER A 2 -22.05 -12.28 -25.38
CA SER A 2 -22.74 -11.01 -25.61
C SER A 2 -22.33 -9.96 -24.59
N LEU A 3 -22.32 -8.68 -24.98
CA LEU A 3 -22.06 -7.54 -24.09
C LEU A 3 -22.99 -7.55 -22.84
N ALA A 4 -24.15 -8.20 -22.94
CA ALA A 4 -25.09 -8.35 -21.83
C ALA A 4 -24.56 -9.26 -20.70
N THR A 5 -23.75 -10.28 -21.02
CA THR A 5 -23.16 -11.19 -20.02
C THR A 5 -21.99 -10.53 -19.28
N VAL A 6 -21.22 -9.68 -19.96
CA VAL A 6 -20.14 -8.88 -19.34
C VAL A 6 -20.71 -7.76 -18.46
N GLY A 7 -21.80 -7.11 -18.90
CA GLY A 7 -22.49 -6.08 -18.12
C GLY A 7 -23.12 -6.59 -16.82
N ALA A 8 -23.66 -7.81 -16.82
CA ALA A 8 -24.23 -8.42 -15.62
C ALA A 8 -23.16 -8.78 -14.57
N ALA A 9 -21.99 -9.27 -15.00
CA ALA A 9 -20.88 -9.59 -14.09
C ALA A 9 -20.26 -8.34 -13.44
N VAL A 10 -20.11 -7.25 -14.21
CA VAL A 10 -19.60 -5.96 -13.72
C VAL A 10 -20.61 -5.28 -12.77
N LEU A 11 -21.91 -5.42 -13.03
CA LEU A 11 -22.96 -4.88 -12.17
C LEU A 11 -23.04 -5.64 -10.84
N VAL A 12 -22.87 -6.97 -10.85
CA VAL A 12 -22.82 -7.80 -9.63
C VAL A 12 -21.57 -7.48 -8.79
N LEU A 13 -20.40 -7.30 -9.40
CA LEU A 13 -19.18 -6.86 -8.70
C LEU A 13 -19.34 -5.45 -8.08
N CYS A 14 -19.98 -4.52 -8.79
CA CYS A 14 -20.28 -3.19 -8.25
C CYS A 14 -21.30 -3.22 -7.10
N ILE A 15 -22.32 -4.10 -7.17
CA ILE A 15 -23.34 -4.26 -6.13
C ILE A 15 -22.76 -4.94 -4.89
N VAL A 16 -21.86 -5.91 -5.04
CA VAL A 16 -21.13 -6.52 -3.92
C VAL A 16 -20.20 -5.50 -3.27
N ALA A 17 -19.42 -4.73 -4.04
CA ALA A 17 -18.59 -3.65 -3.50
C ALA A 17 -19.42 -2.57 -2.77
N TYR A 18 -20.61 -2.24 -3.28
CA TYR A 18 -21.53 -1.29 -2.66
C TYR A 18 -22.18 -1.84 -1.38
N ALA A 19 -22.62 -3.10 -1.37
CA ALA A 19 -23.19 -3.75 -0.19
C ALA A 19 -22.15 -3.95 0.93
N MET A 20 -20.89 -4.23 0.58
CA MET A 20 -19.78 -4.35 1.55
C MET A 20 -19.37 -2.99 2.14
N SER A 21 -19.62 -1.87 1.45
CA SER A 21 -19.31 -0.53 1.94
C SER A 21 -20.26 0.01 3.02
N HIS A 22 -21.37 -0.68 3.31
CA HIS A 22 -22.40 -0.26 4.28
C HIS A 22 -22.63 -1.24 5.44
N SER A 23 -21.86 -2.32 5.54
CA SER A 23 -21.88 -3.21 6.71
C SER A 23 -20.98 -2.65 7.82
N THR A 24 -21.58 -2.43 8.99
CA THR A 24 -20.95 -2.00 10.24
C THR A 24 -19.84 -2.98 10.69
N ASP A 25 -18.69 -2.42 11.05
CA ASP A 25 -17.73 -2.86 12.09
C ASP A 25 -17.34 -4.34 12.19
N SER A 26 -16.76 -4.91 11.14
CA SER A 26 -15.77 -5.99 11.32
C SER A 26 -14.57 -5.70 10.44
N ASP A 27 -13.43 -5.47 11.10
CA ASP A 27 -12.12 -5.50 10.45
C ASP A 27 -11.95 -6.90 9.84
N ILE A 28 -11.44 -6.98 8.60
CA ILE A 28 -11.13 -8.28 7.98
C ILE A 28 -9.96 -8.87 8.77
N ASP A 29 -10.19 -9.99 9.45
CA ASP A 29 -9.13 -10.75 10.11
C ASP A 29 -8.38 -11.57 9.05
N LEU A 30 -7.17 -11.12 8.68
CA LEU A 30 -6.33 -11.81 7.70
C LEU A 30 -5.75 -13.13 8.23
N HIS A 31 -5.91 -13.40 9.52
CA HIS A 31 -5.51 -14.66 10.15
C HIS A 31 -6.65 -15.66 10.29
N ASP A 32 -7.89 -15.28 9.96
CA ASP A 32 -8.98 -16.24 9.81
C ASP A 32 -8.59 -17.25 8.70
N PRO A 33 -8.65 -18.58 8.94
CA PRO A 33 -8.19 -19.56 7.96
C PRO A 33 -8.90 -19.49 6.60
N GLU A 34 -10.20 -19.16 6.57
CA GLU A 34 -10.95 -19.05 5.32
C GLU A 34 -10.53 -17.79 4.55
N VAL A 35 -10.41 -16.66 5.26
CA VAL A 35 -9.91 -15.40 4.68
C VAL A 35 -8.48 -15.56 4.17
N PHE A 36 -7.60 -16.18 4.95
CA PHE A 36 -6.21 -16.42 4.57
C PHE A 36 -6.13 -17.24 3.28
N GLN A 37 -6.88 -18.33 3.19
CA GLN A 37 -6.91 -19.18 2.00
C GLN A 37 -7.49 -18.43 0.80
N GLU A 38 -8.56 -17.64 0.97
CA GLU A 38 -9.11 -16.77 -0.07
C GLU A 38 -8.06 -15.79 -0.60
N ARG A 39 -7.29 -15.13 0.29
CA ARG A 39 -6.24 -14.17 -0.10
C ARG A 39 -5.06 -14.85 -0.79
N LYS A 40 -4.69 -16.05 -0.36
CA LYS A 40 -3.66 -16.87 -1.01
C LYS A 40 -4.07 -17.25 -2.44
N ASP A 41 -5.31 -17.70 -2.63
CA ASP A 41 -5.83 -18.05 -3.95
C ASP A 41 -6.01 -16.83 -4.85
N LEU A 42 -6.43 -15.69 -4.29
CA LEU A 42 -6.46 -14.41 -4.99
C LEU A 42 -5.08 -14.02 -5.51
N TYR A 43 -4.04 -14.11 -4.67
CA TYR A 43 -2.67 -13.80 -5.06
C TYR A 43 -2.21 -14.69 -6.21
N ARG A 44 -2.39 -16.02 -6.07
CA ARG A 44 -2.00 -16.99 -7.11
C ARG A 44 -2.67 -16.64 -8.44
N LYS A 45 -3.98 -16.39 -8.42
CA LYS A 45 -4.73 -16.00 -9.61
C LYS A 45 -4.19 -14.71 -10.25
N GLN A 46 -3.98 -13.65 -9.47
CA GLN A 46 -3.51 -12.36 -10.00
C GLN A 46 -2.10 -12.47 -10.60
N ARG A 47 -1.21 -13.22 -9.96
CA ARG A 47 0.13 -13.49 -10.47
C ARG A 47 0.09 -14.31 -11.77
N ASP A 48 -0.72 -15.35 -11.82
CA ASP A 48 -0.87 -16.18 -13.02
C ASP A 48 -1.49 -15.40 -14.19
N ASP A 49 -2.55 -14.61 -13.91
CA ASP A 49 -3.17 -13.71 -14.88
C ASP A 49 -2.17 -12.68 -15.43
N PHE A 50 -1.31 -12.13 -14.56
CA PHE A 50 -0.26 -11.18 -14.97
C PHE A 50 0.78 -11.86 -15.86
N ARG A 51 1.24 -13.08 -15.49
CA ARG A 51 2.25 -13.85 -16.26
C ARG A 51 1.79 -14.18 -17.68
N ILE A 52 0.51 -14.49 -17.87
CA ILE A 52 -0.03 -14.83 -19.21
C ILE A 52 -0.43 -13.60 -20.02
N ASN A 53 -0.49 -12.40 -19.42
CA ASN A 53 -0.77 -11.17 -20.13
C ASN A 53 0.49 -10.70 -20.89
N THR A 54 0.56 -11.03 -22.18
CA THR A 54 1.71 -10.69 -23.03
C THR A 54 1.97 -9.19 -23.12
N SER A 55 0.94 -8.34 -23.07
CA SER A 55 1.10 -6.88 -23.13
C SER A 55 1.73 -6.35 -21.84
N ALA A 56 1.25 -6.80 -20.68
CA ALA A 56 1.83 -6.43 -19.39
C ALA A 56 3.27 -6.93 -19.23
N MET A 57 3.56 -8.13 -19.74
CA MET A 57 4.92 -8.69 -19.72
C MET A 57 5.88 -7.95 -20.65
N GLU A 58 5.42 -7.48 -21.81
CA GLU A 58 6.21 -6.61 -22.69
C GLU A 58 6.52 -5.27 -21.99
N GLU A 59 5.49 -4.63 -21.45
CA GLU A 59 5.65 -3.38 -20.70
C GLU A 59 6.58 -3.55 -19.49
N LEU A 60 6.52 -4.68 -18.79
CA LEU A 60 7.42 -4.97 -17.68
C LEU A 60 8.88 -5.05 -18.16
N ARG A 61 9.14 -5.65 -19.33
CA ARG A 61 10.48 -5.72 -19.91
C ARG A 61 11.01 -4.31 -20.21
N GLU A 62 10.20 -3.48 -20.84
CA GLU A 62 10.54 -2.11 -21.20
C GLU A 62 10.75 -1.23 -19.96
N TRP A 63 9.92 -1.43 -18.93
CA TRP A 63 10.06 -0.76 -17.64
C TRP A 63 11.35 -1.16 -16.92
N LYS A 64 11.76 -2.43 -16.98
CA LYS A 64 13.04 -2.92 -16.45
C LYS A 64 14.23 -2.37 -17.25
N ALA A 65 14.06 -2.20 -18.55
CA ALA A 65 15.04 -1.56 -19.44
C ALA A 65 15.10 -0.02 -19.27
N LYS A 66 14.23 0.56 -18.42
CA LYS A 66 14.10 2.01 -18.21
C LYS A 66 13.80 2.77 -19.52
N ASN A 67 12.96 2.20 -20.39
CA ASN A 67 12.59 2.85 -21.64
C ASN A 67 11.55 3.96 -21.41
N ASP A 68 11.98 5.22 -21.46
CA ASP A 68 11.11 6.39 -21.29
C ASP A 68 10.25 6.72 -22.52
N ASP A 69 10.60 6.17 -23.68
CA ASP A 69 9.85 6.40 -24.92
C ASP A 69 8.69 5.40 -25.10
N TYR A 70 8.66 4.33 -24.31
CA TYR A 70 7.63 3.31 -24.39
C TYR A 70 6.26 3.83 -23.92
N ASP A 71 5.17 3.34 -24.54
CA ASP A 71 3.80 3.69 -24.16
C ASP A 71 3.19 2.65 -23.23
N TYR A 72 3.27 2.91 -21.92
CA TYR A 72 2.77 2.02 -20.87
C TYR A 72 1.26 2.15 -20.72
N VAL A 73 0.50 1.19 -21.27
CA VAL A 73 -0.96 1.16 -21.20
C VAL A 73 -1.42 0.31 -20.03
N GLU A 74 -0.95 -0.94 -19.96
CA GLU A 74 -1.31 -1.91 -18.92
C GLU A 74 -0.74 -1.50 -17.56
N LEU A 75 0.54 -1.12 -17.52
CA LEU A 75 1.24 -0.71 -16.30
C LEU A 75 1.07 0.78 -16.00
N GLY A 76 0.44 1.55 -16.90
CA GLY A 76 0.35 3.01 -16.82
C GLY A 76 -0.26 3.53 -15.53
N SER A 77 -1.20 2.78 -14.91
CA SER A 77 -1.79 3.13 -13.61
C SER A 77 -0.79 3.02 -12.44
N GLY A 78 0.29 2.27 -12.62
CA GLY A 78 1.38 2.12 -11.66
C GLY A 78 2.54 3.08 -11.83
N MET A 79 2.58 3.83 -12.95
CA MET A 79 3.64 4.79 -13.27
C MET A 79 3.38 6.16 -12.63
N ILE A 80 4.39 7.02 -12.65
CA ILE A 80 4.26 8.40 -12.22
C ILE A 80 3.24 9.12 -13.11
N PRO A 81 2.33 9.95 -12.54
CA PRO A 81 1.37 10.71 -13.34
C PRO A 81 2.06 11.59 -14.40
N ALA A 82 1.51 11.63 -15.61
CA ALA A 82 2.09 12.36 -16.75
C ALA A 82 2.39 13.84 -16.45
N ASN A 83 1.59 14.49 -15.60
CA ASN A 83 1.79 15.88 -15.20
C ASN A 83 2.98 16.08 -14.22
N LEU A 84 3.61 15.02 -13.74
CA LEU A 84 4.81 15.03 -12.90
C LEU A 84 6.08 14.62 -13.64
N VAL A 85 5.98 14.07 -14.85
CA VAL A 85 7.14 13.75 -15.70
C VAL A 85 7.94 15.03 -15.99
N GLY A 86 9.26 14.94 -15.87
CA GLY A 86 10.19 16.06 -16.02
C GLY A 86 10.23 17.03 -14.83
N LYS A 87 9.41 16.82 -13.78
CA LYS A 87 9.45 17.65 -12.57
C LYS A 87 10.36 17.01 -11.51
N ALA A 88 11.22 17.84 -10.91
CA ALA A 88 12.02 17.45 -9.76
C ALA A 88 11.29 17.82 -8.45
N VAL A 89 11.17 16.83 -7.57
CA VAL A 89 10.76 17.03 -6.17
C VAL A 89 11.96 16.89 -5.24
N GLY A 90 12.83 15.91 -5.52
CA GLY A 90 14.15 15.75 -4.91
C GLY A 90 15.28 16.30 -5.80
N SER A 91 16.41 15.59 -5.83
CA SER A 91 17.57 15.95 -6.65
C SER A 91 17.44 15.56 -8.12
N LYS A 92 16.46 14.70 -8.46
CA LYS A 92 16.22 14.19 -9.81
C LYS A 92 14.78 14.47 -10.27
N ALA A 93 14.61 14.68 -11.57
CA ALA A 93 13.30 14.79 -12.20
C ALA A 93 12.74 13.40 -12.57
N PHE A 94 11.44 13.21 -12.40
CA PHE A 94 10.77 11.96 -12.76
C PHE A 94 10.83 11.68 -14.26
N ALA A 95 11.13 10.44 -14.62
CA ALA A 95 11.07 9.92 -15.97
C ALA A 95 9.70 9.28 -16.27
N LYS A 96 9.38 9.01 -17.54
CA LYS A 96 8.07 8.42 -17.91
C LYS A 96 7.91 7.02 -17.34
N CYS A 97 8.99 6.25 -17.35
CA CYS A 97 8.98 4.90 -16.80
C CYS A 97 9.05 4.87 -15.27
N ASP A 98 9.22 5.99 -14.58
CA ASP A 98 9.32 5.99 -13.12
C ASP A 98 7.99 5.69 -12.46
N THR A 99 8.08 5.09 -11.28
CA THR A 99 6.97 4.99 -10.32
C THR A 99 7.25 5.90 -9.13
N TRP A 100 6.26 6.07 -8.25
CA TRP A 100 6.45 6.86 -7.01
C TRP A 100 7.64 6.40 -6.15
N PHE A 101 8.04 5.12 -6.25
CA PHE A 101 9.10 4.53 -5.45
C PHE A 101 10.38 4.24 -6.24
N SER A 102 10.38 4.48 -7.56
CA SER A 102 11.59 4.32 -8.37
C SER A 102 12.67 5.29 -7.89
N GLU A 103 13.86 4.76 -7.59
CA GLU A 103 15.02 5.55 -7.15
C GLU A 103 14.66 6.54 -6.02
N PHE A 104 13.91 6.05 -5.01
CA PHE A 104 13.19 6.86 -4.02
C PHE A 104 14.02 8.00 -3.41
N GLU A 105 15.25 7.73 -2.95
CA GLU A 105 16.18 8.73 -2.39
C GLU A 105 16.44 9.93 -3.32
N SER A 106 16.47 9.70 -4.64
CA SER A 106 16.77 10.75 -5.62
C SER A 106 15.55 11.63 -5.95
N HIS A 107 14.35 11.06 -5.83
CA HIS A 107 13.09 11.72 -6.15
C HIS A 107 12.41 12.36 -4.94
N ASN A 108 12.81 11.99 -3.73
CA ASN A 108 12.13 12.38 -2.49
C ASN A 108 13.11 12.99 -1.48
N PRO A 109 12.66 13.90 -0.60
CA PRO A 109 13.51 14.42 0.46
C PRO A 109 13.87 13.31 1.46
N PRO A 110 15.10 13.29 2.01
CA PRO A 110 15.55 12.26 2.96
C PRO A 110 14.66 12.12 4.20
N SER A 111 13.94 13.19 4.57
CA SER A 111 13.01 13.19 5.71
C SER A 111 11.80 12.27 5.56
N LEU A 112 11.56 11.70 4.37
CA LEU A 112 10.52 10.66 4.19
C LEU A 112 11.00 9.25 4.52
N ILE A 113 12.32 9.05 4.64
CA ILE A 113 12.94 7.78 5.00
C ILE A 113 13.10 7.74 6.52
N LEU A 114 12.47 6.74 7.15
CA LEU A 114 12.47 6.56 8.60
C LEU A 114 13.60 5.64 9.04
N SER A 115 13.93 4.64 8.21
CA SER A 115 15.03 3.71 8.39
C SER A 115 15.51 3.18 7.03
N GLU A 116 16.79 2.86 6.97
CA GLU A 116 17.49 2.36 5.78
C GLU A 116 18.21 1.06 6.13
N SER A 117 18.05 0.05 5.26
CA SER A 117 18.89 -1.15 5.25
C SER A 117 19.70 -1.19 3.96
N GLN A 118 20.45 -2.28 3.76
CA GLN A 118 21.13 -2.52 2.49
C GLN A 118 20.13 -2.67 1.33
N ASP A 119 18.97 -3.28 1.57
CA ASP A 119 18.05 -3.74 0.51
C ASP A 119 16.71 -3.02 0.50
N SER A 120 16.30 -2.34 1.58
CA SER A 120 15.00 -1.68 1.67
C SER A 120 15.01 -0.36 2.48
N TYR A 121 13.91 0.40 2.35
CA TYR A 121 13.59 1.59 3.13
C TYR A 121 12.31 1.37 3.92
N VAL A 122 12.27 1.84 5.17
CA VAL A 122 11.01 2.10 5.87
C VAL A 122 10.63 3.56 5.63
N ILE A 123 9.46 3.80 5.03
CA ILE A 123 9.00 5.14 4.67
C ILE A 123 7.62 5.42 5.28
N GLY A 124 7.40 6.68 5.67
CA GLY A 124 6.09 7.09 6.14
C GLY A 124 5.06 7.15 5.02
N ASN A 125 3.83 6.79 5.33
CA ASN A 125 2.73 6.90 4.38
C ASN A 125 1.98 8.24 4.58
N LEU A 126 1.85 9.04 3.52
CA LEU A 126 1.10 10.31 3.56
C LEU A 126 -0.41 10.12 3.69
N ALA A 127 -0.92 8.90 3.49
CA ALA A 127 -2.32 8.54 3.69
C ALA A 127 -2.58 7.79 5.02
N SER A 128 -1.60 7.74 5.92
CA SER A 128 -1.69 7.18 7.29
C SER A 128 -2.62 7.92 8.27
N TYR A 129 -3.33 8.96 7.80
CA TYR A 129 -4.34 9.68 8.57
C TYR A 129 -5.42 10.23 7.64
N ASP A 130 -6.61 9.60 7.67
CA ASP A 130 -7.68 9.84 6.69
C ASP A 130 -8.54 11.08 7.01
N LYS A 131 -9.05 11.73 5.95
CA LYS A 131 -10.07 12.77 6.00
C LYS A 131 -11.48 12.31 6.45
N ARG A 132 -11.78 11.02 6.46
CA ARG A 132 -13.02 10.43 6.99
C ARG A 132 -13.16 10.60 8.50
N GLN A 133 -12.07 10.99 9.17
CA GLN A 133 -12.07 11.41 10.57
C GLN A 133 -12.75 12.77 10.80
N TYR A 134 -12.95 13.57 9.74
CA TYR A 134 -13.60 14.87 9.84
C TYR A 134 -15.13 14.73 9.75
N PRO A 135 -15.90 15.20 10.75
CA PRO A 135 -17.35 15.23 10.71
C PRO A 135 -17.87 15.92 9.44
N GLY A 136 -18.78 15.26 8.75
CA GLY A 136 -19.38 15.76 7.51
C GLY A 136 -18.58 15.48 6.24
N TYR A 137 -17.40 14.84 6.31
CA TYR A 137 -16.72 14.34 5.12
C TYR A 137 -17.52 13.19 4.50
N LYS A 138 -18.04 13.42 3.28
CA LYS A 138 -18.62 12.38 2.45
C LYS A 138 -17.57 11.95 1.43
N PRO A 139 -17.11 10.70 1.42
CA PRO A 139 -16.20 10.24 0.39
C PRO A 139 -16.89 10.38 -0.98
N GLY A 140 -16.22 11.04 -1.92
CA GLY A 140 -16.61 11.02 -3.32
C GLY A 140 -16.18 9.71 -3.97
N LYS A 141 -16.60 9.48 -5.21
CA LYS A 141 -16.27 8.26 -5.99
C LYS A 141 -14.76 8.00 -6.12
N ASN A 142 -13.94 9.05 -6.02
CA ASN A 142 -12.48 9.00 -6.14
C ASN A 142 -11.77 9.44 -4.84
N SER A 143 -12.46 9.39 -3.70
CA SER A 143 -11.82 9.70 -2.43
C SER A 143 -10.73 8.68 -2.12
N PRO A 144 -9.53 9.11 -1.70
CA PRO A 144 -8.49 8.19 -1.29
C PRO A 144 -9.00 7.30 -0.16
N GLU A 145 -8.67 6.02 -0.26
CA GLU A 145 -8.93 5.04 0.79
C GLU A 145 -8.12 5.41 2.03
N GLY A 146 -8.70 5.25 3.19
CA GLY A 146 -7.95 5.37 4.43
C GLY A 146 -7.39 4.06 4.85
N GLN A 147 -6.27 4.22 5.51
CA GLN A 147 -5.27 3.19 5.70
C GLN A 147 -4.99 2.98 7.19
N GLY A 148 -5.75 3.64 8.07
CA GLY A 148 -5.60 3.55 9.52
C GLY A 148 -4.45 4.39 10.07
N PHE A 149 -4.42 4.53 11.39
CA PHE A 149 -3.39 5.29 12.11
C PHE A 149 -2.09 4.49 12.16
N GLY A 150 -0.96 5.12 11.82
CA GLY A 150 0.35 4.46 11.91
C GLY A 150 0.68 3.55 10.74
N HIS A 151 -0.05 3.64 9.62
CA HIS A 151 0.32 2.95 8.39
C HIS A 151 1.65 3.49 7.86
N CYS A 152 2.60 2.61 7.56
CA CYS A 152 3.82 2.93 6.83
C CYS A 152 4.07 1.91 5.72
N LEU A 153 5.07 2.17 4.89
CA LEU A 153 5.46 1.29 3.81
C LEU A 153 6.91 0.85 4.01
N VAL A 154 7.21 -0.39 3.63
CA VAL A 154 8.58 -0.82 3.38
C VAL A 154 8.73 -1.03 1.88
N ILE A 155 9.75 -0.44 1.28
CA ILE A 155 9.99 -0.53 -0.17
C ILE A 155 11.41 -1.03 -0.43
N PRO A 156 11.65 -1.86 -1.46
CA PRO A 156 13.00 -2.23 -1.84
C PRO A 156 13.73 -1.03 -2.45
N ARG A 157 15.05 -1.00 -2.30
CA ARG A 157 15.92 -0.03 -3.01
C ARG A 157 16.03 -0.39 -4.48
N LYS A 158 15.95 -1.69 -4.79
CA LYS A 158 15.95 -2.21 -6.16
C LYS A 158 14.61 -1.96 -6.84
N ARG A 159 14.67 -1.72 -8.15
CA ARG A 159 13.49 -1.52 -8.99
C ARG A 159 12.79 -2.85 -9.26
N ILE A 160 11.81 -3.18 -8.43
CA ILE A 160 10.98 -4.38 -8.54
C ILE A 160 9.54 -3.93 -8.75
N PHE A 161 8.87 -4.47 -9.78
CA PHE A 161 7.59 -3.92 -10.21
C PHE A 161 6.46 -4.18 -9.22
N ASN A 162 6.24 -5.42 -8.79
CA ASN A 162 5.18 -5.73 -7.83
C ASN A 162 5.37 -7.17 -7.32
N ILE A 163 4.58 -7.60 -6.34
CA ILE A 163 4.56 -9.01 -5.89
C ILE A 163 4.15 -10.00 -7.00
N VAL A 164 3.58 -9.53 -8.10
CA VAL A 164 3.24 -10.36 -9.27
C VAL A 164 4.39 -10.50 -10.28
N ASP A 165 5.51 -9.79 -10.12
CA ASP A 165 6.65 -9.84 -11.06
C ASP A 165 7.30 -11.23 -11.08
N PRO A 166 7.29 -11.96 -12.21
CA PRO A 166 7.80 -13.32 -12.29
C PRO A 166 9.33 -13.41 -12.20
N ASP A 167 10.09 -12.41 -12.66
CA ASP A 167 11.57 -12.52 -12.65
C ASP A 167 12.16 -12.22 -11.27
N ALA A 168 11.36 -11.67 -10.37
CA ALA A 168 11.80 -11.36 -9.01
C ALA A 168 11.55 -12.54 -8.03
N THR A 169 10.84 -13.59 -8.48
CA THR A 169 10.45 -14.80 -7.70
C THR A 169 11.62 -15.55 -7.06
N ALA A 170 12.72 -15.78 -7.79
CA ALA A 170 13.87 -16.54 -7.27
C ALA A 170 14.57 -15.91 -6.05
N ASN A 171 14.33 -14.62 -5.76
CA ASN A 171 14.83 -13.93 -4.57
C ASN A 171 13.74 -13.17 -3.80
N HIS A 172 12.46 -13.31 -4.18
CA HIS A 172 11.36 -12.58 -3.55
C HIS A 172 11.19 -12.99 -2.11
N SER A 173 11.21 -14.30 -1.83
CA SER A 173 11.05 -14.81 -0.47
C SER A 173 12.06 -14.23 0.51
N ALA A 174 13.33 -14.14 0.10
CA ALA A 174 14.40 -13.56 0.92
C ALA A 174 14.22 -12.05 1.13
N LEU A 175 13.93 -11.30 0.06
CA LEU A 175 13.70 -9.86 0.14
C LEU A 175 12.45 -9.50 0.95
N ILE A 176 11.35 -10.24 0.76
CA ILE A 176 10.10 -10.04 1.50
C ILE A 176 10.32 -10.29 3.01
N LYS A 177 11.05 -11.36 3.35
CA LYS A 177 11.48 -11.64 4.73
C LYS A 177 12.38 -10.52 5.27
N GLU A 178 13.33 -10.01 4.46
CA GLU A 178 14.18 -8.86 4.82
C GLU A 178 13.37 -7.60 5.10
N MET A 179 12.38 -7.28 4.26
CA MET A 179 11.54 -6.09 4.44
C MET A 179 10.75 -6.14 5.75
N LYS A 180 10.20 -7.32 6.11
CA LYS A 180 9.54 -7.56 7.41
C LYS A 180 10.52 -7.35 8.56
N GLU A 181 11.69 -7.98 8.50
CA GLU A 181 12.71 -7.88 9.53
C GLU A 181 13.24 -6.44 9.69
N HIS A 182 13.44 -5.72 8.58
CA HIS A 182 13.89 -4.34 8.60
C HIS A 182 12.88 -3.45 9.34
N PHE A 183 11.58 -3.59 9.10
CA PHE A 183 10.58 -2.88 9.90
C PHE A 183 10.65 -3.27 11.38
N ILE A 184 10.72 -4.56 11.71
CA ILE A 184 10.78 -5.03 13.11
C ILE A 184 12.01 -4.45 13.82
N THR A 185 13.16 -4.48 13.17
CA THR A 185 14.40 -3.88 13.68
C THR A 185 14.25 -2.37 13.86
N CYS A 186 13.68 -1.66 12.87
CA CYS A 186 13.37 -0.24 12.99
C CYS A 186 12.43 0.05 14.17
N TRP A 187 11.38 -0.75 14.39
CA TRP A 187 10.42 -0.54 15.46
C TRP A 187 11.03 -0.75 16.85
N LYS A 188 12.01 -1.66 16.97
CA LYS A 188 12.69 -1.97 18.23
C LYS A 188 13.75 -0.93 18.62
N THR A 189 14.09 0.04 17.77
CA THR A 189 14.99 1.13 18.17
C THR A 189 14.28 2.11 19.11
N GLU A 190 15.05 2.82 19.94
CA GLU A 190 14.51 3.81 20.89
C GLU A 190 13.68 4.90 20.20
N ASP A 191 14.04 5.27 18.97
CA ASP A 191 13.43 6.34 18.20
C ASP A 191 12.48 5.88 17.08
N GLY A 192 12.39 4.58 16.80
CA GLY A 192 11.60 4.02 15.70
C GLY A 192 10.12 4.38 15.76
N PRO A 193 9.40 4.01 16.83
CA PRO A 193 8.00 4.37 17.02
C PRO A 193 7.77 5.88 16.99
N LEU A 194 8.73 6.66 17.50
CA LEU A 194 8.67 8.13 17.54
C LEU A 194 8.81 8.74 16.14
N LYS A 195 9.71 8.22 15.29
CA LYS A 195 9.87 8.62 13.89
C LYS A 195 8.58 8.40 13.09
N LEU A 196 7.98 7.22 13.24
CA LEU A 196 6.69 6.92 12.60
C LEU A 196 5.60 7.86 13.10
N LEU A 197 5.49 8.04 14.42
CA LEU A 197 4.50 8.93 15.01
C LEU A 197 4.65 10.39 14.56
N GLU A 198 5.89 10.90 14.48
CA GLU A 198 6.16 12.23 13.91
C GLU A 198 5.61 12.33 12.50
N ARG A 199 5.80 11.30 11.67
CA ARG A 199 5.33 11.31 10.29
C ARG A 199 3.81 11.29 10.19
N VAL A 200 3.12 10.54 11.04
CA VAL A 200 1.65 10.61 11.16
C VAL A 200 1.22 12.00 11.61
N ARG A 201 1.93 12.61 12.57
CA ARG A 201 1.64 13.97 13.07
C ARG A 201 1.80 15.04 11.99
N LEU A 202 2.84 14.94 11.15
CA LEU A 202 3.05 15.85 10.03
C LEU A 202 1.90 15.75 9.02
N THR A 203 1.47 14.53 8.70
CA THR A 203 0.32 14.29 7.82
C THR A 203 -0.96 14.89 8.43
N PHE A 204 -1.21 14.64 9.72
CA PHE A 204 -2.33 15.23 10.45
C PHE A 204 -2.35 16.76 10.40
N LYS A 205 -1.20 17.40 10.69
CA LYS A 205 -1.05 18.86 10.62
C LYS A 205 -1.34 19.40 9.22
N GLN A 206 -0.79 18.76 8.19
CA GLN A 206 -1.01 19.16 6.79
C GLN A 206 -2.50 19.12 6.41
N GLN A 207 -3.24 18.10 6.86
CA GLN A 207 -4.68 18.02 6.59
C GLN A 207 -5.47 19.08 7.38
N ASN A 208 -5.12 19.32 8.64
CA ASN A 208 -5.77 20.35 9.45
C ASN A 208 -5.54 21.76 8.90
N THR A 209 -4.34 22.07 8.40
CA THR A 209 -4.07 23.37 7.75
C THR A 209 -4.95 23.57 6.52
N LYS A 210 -5.12 22.54 5.69
CA LYS A 210 -6.01 22.61 4.51
C LYS A 210 -7.47 22.83 4.89
N LEU A 211 -7.91 22.28 6.02
CA LEU A 211 -9.27 22.49 6.51
C LEU A 211 -9.49 23.88 7.09
N ALA A 212 -8.48 24.44 7.76
CA ALA A 212 -8.55 25.79 8.28
C ALA A 212 -8.61 26.85 7.15
N SER A 213 -8.13 26.52 5.95
CA SER A 213 -8.24 27.39 4.76
C SER A 213 -9.55 27.24 3.98
N ASP A 214 -10.32 26.16 4.20
CA ASP A 214 -11.68 26.02 3.65
C ASP A 214 -12.64 26.80 4.56
N ASP A 215 -13.26 27.86 4.02
CA ASP A 215 -14.07 28.94 4.64
C ASP A 215 -15.32 28.50 5.46
N ARG A 216 -15.20 27.46 6.29
CA ARG A 216 -16.22 27.02 7.26
C ARG A 216 -16.14 27.92 8.47
N SER A 217 -17.29 28.32 9.02
CA SER A 217 -17.39 29.27 10.14
C SER A 217 -16.36 29.00 11.26
N VAL A 218 -15.57 30.03 11.62
CA VAL A 218 -14.39 29.94 12.49
C VAL A 218 -14.63 29.21 13.83
N LYS A 219 -15.81 29.38 14.46
CA LYS A 219 -16.17 28.68 15.72
C LYS A 219 -16.39 27.17 15.56
N SER A 220 -16.85 26.72 14.39
CA SER A 220 -16.98 25.29 14.08
C SER A 220 -15.62 24.63 13.82
N CYS A 221 -14.63 25.41 13.37
CA CYS A 221 -13.27 24.93 13.12
C CYS A 221 -12.47 24.72 14.42
N GLU A 222 -12.55 25.62 15.40
CA GLU A 222 -11.81 25.47 16.67
C GLU A 222 -12.22 24.24 17.48
N SER A 223 -13.53 24.03 17.62
CA SER A 223 -14.08 22.86 18.33
C SER A 223 -13.74 21.55 17.62
N LEU A 224 -13.80 21.54 16.29
CA LEU A 224 -13.39 20.41 15.47
C LEU A 224 -11.88 20.11 15.63
N VAL A 225 -11.02 21.11 15.50
CA VAL A 225 -9.57 20.97 15.68
C VAL A 225 -9.25 20.47 17.08
N SER A 226 -9.93 20.96 18.12
CA SER A 226 -9.76 20.46 19.49
C SER A 226 -10.12 18.98 19.63
N MET A 227 -11.23 18.55 19.05
CA MET A 227 -11.66 17.14 19.04
C MET A 227 -10.64 16.24 18.36
N LEU A 228 -10.17 16.64 17.17
CA LEU A 228 -9.19 15.89 16.40
C LEU A 228 -7.84 15.76 17.10
N ASN A 229 -7.38 16.81 17.80
CA ASN A 229 -6.16 16.73 18.60
C ASN A 229 -6.31 15.72 19.75
N LYS A 230 -7.46 15.69 20.42
CA LYS A 230 -7.72 14.69 21.49
C LYS A 230 -7.73 13.27 20.94
N ASP A 231 -8.35 13.05 19.80
CA ASP A 231 -8.36 11.75 19.13
C ASP A 231 -6.94 11.34 18.70
N PHE A 232 -6.17 12.27 18.10
CA PHE A 232 -4.78 12.05 17.73
C PHE A 232 -3.94 11.64 18.95
N ASP A 233 -4.07 12.35 20.08
CA ASP A 233 -3.32 12.05 21.31
C ASP A 233 -3.68 10.67 21.89
N ALA A 234 -4.96 10.31 21.85
CA ALA A 234 -5.43 9.00 22.30
C ALA A 234 -4.87 7.87 21.42
N LEU A 235 -4.94 8.03 20.09
CA LEU A 235 -4.38 7.07 19.14
C LEU A 235 -2.87 6.96 19.27
N SER A 236 -2.16 8.08 19.42
CA SER A 236 -0.70 8.13 19.63
C SER A 236 -0.29 7.33 20.87
N LYS A 237 -0.99 7.52 22.00
CA LYS A 237 -0.75 6.75 23.22
C LYS A 237 -1.01 5.25 23.06
N SER A 238 -1.96 4.86 22.20
CA SER A 238 -2.17 3.43 21.91
C SER A 238 -1.13 2.88 20.94
N PHE A 239 -0.71 3.67 19.95
CA PHE A 239 0.28 3.29 18.94
C PHE A 239 1.66 3.06 19.56
N LEU A 240 2.07 3.92 20.50
CA LEU A 240 3.35 3.78 21.22
C LEU A 240 3.40 2.58 22.18
N LYS A 241 2.28 1.87 22.36
CA LYS A 241 2.20 0.63 23.15
C LYS A 241 2.18 -0.62 22.27
N CYS A 242 2.24 -0.46 20.95
CA CYS A 242 2.27 -1.59 20.03
C CYS A 242 3.64 -2.26 20.09
N GLU A 243 3.61 -3.58 20.10
CA GLU A 243 4.77 -4.44 19.89
C GLU A 243 4.82 -4.87 18.41
N PRO A 244 5.96 -5.40 17.92
CA PRO A 244 6.07 -5.87 16.53
C PRO A 244 4.95 -6.82 16.08
N ASP A 245 4.46 -7.68 16.98
CA ASP A 245 3.39 -8.65 16.67
C ASP A 245 2.00 -8.01 16.54
N ASP A 246 1.84 -6.76 16.99
CA ASP A 246 0.63 -5.96 16.81
C ASP A 246 0.52 -5.37 15.39
N PHE A 247 1.49 -5.62 14.51
CA PHE A 247 1.49 -5.15 13.13
C PHE A 247 1.16 -6.24 12.13
N GLU A 248 0.34 -5.87 11.16
CA GLU A 248 0.07 -6.64 9.96
C GLU A 248 1.09 -6.26 8.89
N PHE A 249 1.53 -7.26 8.12
CA PHE A 249 2.49 -7.11 7.03
C PHE A 249 1.86 -7.68 5.77
N ALA A 250 1.61 -6.84 4.79
CA ALA A 250 0.83 -7.26 3.65
C ALA A 250 1.15 -6.48 2.37
N PHE A 251 0.68 -7.00 1.25
CA PHE A 251 0.89 -6.42 -0.07
C PHE A 251 -0.44 -6.20 -0.79
N HIS A 252 -0.41 -5.29 -1.77
CA HIS A 252 -1.43 -5.21 -2.81
C HIS A 252 -0.82 -5.74 -4.11
N ALA A 253 -1.52 -6.67 -4.76
CA ALA A 253 -1.09 -7.20 -6.05
C ALA A 253 -1.62 -6.33 -7.19
N PHE A 254 -0.74 -6.01 -8.13
CA PHE A 254 -1.12 -5.35 -9.38
C PHE A 254 -2.02 -6.26 -10.23
N PRO A 255 -3.04 -5.75 -10.95
CA PRO A 255 -3.43 -4.34 -11.13
C PRO A 255 -4.44 -3.82 -10.09
N ALA A 256 -4.77 -4.61 -9.06
CA ALA A 256 -5.86 -4.28 -8.13
C ALA A 256 -5.47 -3.16 -7.14
N ASN A 257 -5.49 -1.91 -7.60
CA ASN A 257 -5.22 -0.71 -6.80
C ASN A 257 -3.86 -0.74 -6.09
N SER A 258 -2.86 -1.38 -6.70
CA SER A 258 -1.45 -1.31 -6.33
C SER A 258 -0.71 -0.39 -7.29
N VAL A 259 0.32 0.31 -6.80
CA VAL A 259 1.27 0.99 -7.69
C VAL A 259 2.23 -0.02 -8.33
N GLY A 260 2.88 0.40 -9.42
CA GLY A 260 3.84 -0.37 -10.21
C GLY A 260 5.23 -0.46 -9.56
N HIS A 261 5.26 -0.59 -8.25
CA HIS A 261 6.50 -0.88 -7.52
C HIS A 261 6.19 -1.79 -6.32
N LEU A 262 7.07 -2.73 -6.00
CA LEU A 262 6.92 -3.59 -4.83
C LEU A 262 6.93 -2.73 -3.55
N HIS A 263 5.93 -2.88 -2.70
CA HIS A 263 5.87 -2.19 -1.41
C HIS A 263 5.04 -3.00 -0.43
N MET A 264 5.58 -3.22 0.76
CA MET A 264 4.89 -3.87 1.85
C MET A 264 4.19 -2.81 2.69
N HIS A 265 2.90 -2.99 2.88
CA HIS A 265 2.09 -2.23 3.83
C HIS A 265 2.34 -2.77 5.22
N VAL A 266 2.59 -1.86 6.17
CA VAL A 266 2.69 -2.18 7.58
C VAL A 266 1.71 -1.31 8.34
N PHE A 267 0.78 -1.94 9.05
CA PHE A 267 -0.28 -1.23 9.78
C PHE A 267 -0.70 -2.00 11.04
N PRO A 268 -1.17 -1.31 12.09
CA PRO A 268 -1.57 -1.99 13.32
C PRO A 268 -2.78 -2.91 13.12
N LYS A 269 -2.82 -4.05 13.82
CA LYS A 269 -3.97 -4.97 13.88
C LYS A 269 -5.07 -4.46 14.80
N LYS A 270 -4.70 -3.71 15.84
CA LYS A 270 -5.62 -3.28 16.90
C LYS A 270 -6.73 -2.37 16.35
N GLY A 271 -7.99 -2.81 16.48
CA GLY A 271 -9.17 -2.13 15.91
C GLY A 271 -9.28 -0.63 16.19
N GLY A 272 -8.88 -0.17 17.39
CA GLY A 272 -8.86 1.26 17.72
C GLY A 272 -7.96 2.11 16.81
N LEU A 273 -6.82 1.56 16.38
CA LEU A 273 -5.91 2.21 15.42
C LEU A 273 -6.38 2.03 13.96
N ARG A 274 -7.26 1.05 13.72
CA ARG A 274 -7.88 0.75 12.42
C ARG A 274 -9.26 1.37 12.22
N LYS A 275 -9.78 2.12 13.19
CA LYS A 275 -11.08 2.83 13.15
C LYS A 275 -11.36 3.59 11.85
N PHE A 276 -10.32 4.01 11.13
CA PHE A 276 -10.41 4.77 9.88
C PHE A 276 -9.80 4.07 8.67
N SER A 277 -9.48 2.78 8.79
CA SER A 277 -9.22 1.92 7.63
C SER A 277 -10.48 1.82 6.77
N THR A 278 -10.34 1.57 5.46
CA THR A 278 -11.48 1.19 4.61
C THR A 278 -11.49 -0.32 4.44
N LYS A 279 -12.68 -0.91 4.37
CA LYS A 279 -12.85 -2.25 3.77
C LYS A 279 -12.24 -2.31 2.36
N SER A 280 -12.35 -1.22 1.59
CA SER A 280 -11.74 -1.09 0.26
C SER A 280 -10.23 -1.35 0.24
N HIS A 281 -9.53 -0.84 1.25
CA HIS A 281 -8.12 -1.10 1.45
C HIS A 281 -7.87 -2.55 1.86
N ASP A 282 -8.66 -3.06 2.80
CA ASP A 282 -8.40 -4.35 3.45
C ASP A 282 -8.79 -5.56 2.58
N TRP A 283 -9.81 -5.47 1.72
CA TRP A 283 -10.25 -6.62 0.89
C TRP A 283 -9.23 -7.04 -0.17
N LYS A 284 -8.36 -6.13 -0.62
CA LYS A 284 -7.30 -6.41 -1.60
C LYS A 284 -5.95 -6.71 -0.96
N THR A 285 -5.91 -6.74 0.37
CA THR A 285 -4.69 -6.90 1.15
C THR A 285 -4.35 -8.38 1.27
N ILE A 286 -3.15 -8.76 0.81
CA ILE A 286 -2.64 -10.13 0.82
C ILE A 286 -1.58 -10.22 1.91
N PRO A 287 -1.76 -11.03 2.97
CA PRO A 287 -0.78 -11.15 4.04
C PRO A 287 0.54 -11.72 3.51
N ILE A 288 1.65 -11.30 4.10
CA ILE A 288 3.00 -11.72 3.70
C ILE A 288 3.17 -13.25 3.72
N GLU A 289 2.57 -13.93 4.70
CA GLU A 289 2.64 -15.39 4.81
C GLU A 289 1.97 -16.09 3.62
N ALA A 290 0.86 -15.56 3.10
CA ALA A 290 0.20 -16.11 1.91
C ALA A 290 1.06 -15.96 0.65
N VAL A 291 1.78 -14.83 0.52
CA VAL A 291 2.72 -14.61 -0.59
C VAL A 291 3.87 -15.63 -0.49
N LEU A 292 4.50 -15.72 0.68
CA LEU A 292 5.62 -16.62 0.91
C LEU A 292 5.27 -18.10 0.67
N GLU A 293 4.09 -18.55 1.11
CA GLU A 293 3.65 -19.93 0.86
C GLU A 293 3.50 -20.24 -0.62
N VAL A 294 2.97 -19.29 -1.41
CA VAL A 294 2.80 -19.47 -2.86
C VAL A 294 4.14 -19.47 -3.60
N GLU A 295 5.09 -18.64 -3.18
CA GLU A 295 6.45 -18.65 -3.74
C GLU A 295 7.20 -19.95 -3.41
N GLU A 296 7.14 -20.42 -2.15
CA GLU A 296 7.76 -21.68 -1.72
C GLU A 296 7.12 -22.91 -2.41
N GLU A 297 5.81 -22.88 -2.70
CA GLU A 297 5.13 -23.92 -3.50
C GLU A 297 5.66 -23.99 -4.94
N ASP A 298 5.93 -22.83 -5.56
CA ASP A 298 6.44 -22.75 -6.93
C ASP A 298 7.91 -23.21 -7.01
N GLU A 299 8.75 -22.79 -6.06
CA GLU A 299 10.16 -23.22 -5.96
C GLU A 299 10.24 -24.76 -5.92
N ARG A 300 9.45 -25.41 -5.05
CA ARG A 300 9.38 -26.87 -4.94
C ARG A 300 8.92 -27.56 -6.24
N ARG A 301 8.01 -26.94 -7.00
CA ARG A 301 7.53 -27.49 -8.29
C ARG A 301 8.64 -27.46 -9.34
N ILE A 302 9.43 -26.39 -9.40
CA ILE A 302 10.54 -26.24 -10.34
C ILE A 302 11.64 -27.26 -10.05
N GLU A 303 12.04 -27.41 -8.78
CA GLU A 303 13.05 -28.39 -8.35
C GLU A 303 12.63 -29.84 -8.66
N GLY A 304 11.34 -30.16 -8.45
CA GLY A 304 10.78 -31.47 -8.75
C GLY A 304 10.75 -31.82 -10.24
N GLN A 305 10.66 -30.83 -11.13
CA GLN A 305 10.66 -31.02 -12.58
C GLN A 305 12.07 -31.12 -13.19
N GLY A 306 13.09 -30.56 -12.54
CA GLY A 306 14.49 -30.62 -12.99
C GLY A 306 15.24 -31.90 -12.62
N SER A 307 14.60 -32.81 -11.86
CA SER A 307 15.20 -34.03 -11.30
C SER A 307 14.78 -35.32 -12.02
N GLY A 308 14.04 -35.23 -13.13
CA GLY A 308 13.43 -36.34 -13.86
C GLY A 308 14.01 -36.60 -15.25
#